data_AF-A0A0Q7W724-F1
#
_entry.id   AF-A0A0Q7W724-F1
#
_cell.length_a   1.000
_cell.length_b   1.000
_cell.length_c   1.000
_cell.angle_alpha   90.00
_cell.angle_beta   90.00
_cell.angle_gamma   90.00
#
_symmetry.space_group_name_H-M   'P 1'
#
loop_
_entity.id
_entity.type
_entity.pdbx_description
1 polymer ?
#
loop_
_entity_poly.entity_id
_entity_poly.type
_entity_poly.pdbx_seq_one_letter_code
_entity_poly.pdbx_strand_id
1 'polypeptide(L)'
;MPLFIFALSNRHGMEVRISTLGGAIAGLHAPDRNGRLANVVHGEAPDCGIHLLPAPGRALHRLPWHAVPLLEDASVGLRLVSPGPHAVVATYILDEASCLTLHCQAPAAAAATICLRAAFNIAGEGEVPGQLLQVSAARVVPAGEHAQDVAGTPWDCRSARPLADLPGQARYLLDKGNGVDPALRLLDPASGRLLEFTSDGASLRLGTGDPPAYLWLEPIVAAAGGSVTLRFGAQP
;
A
#
# COMPACT_ATOMS: atom_id res chain seq x y z
N MET A 1 -3.43 22.03 -14.28
CA MET A 1 -4.26 21.85 -13.08
C MET A 1 -3.33 21.98 -11.87
N PRO A 2 -3.67 22.77 -10.84
CA PRO A 2 -2.85 22.89 -9.64
C PRO A 2 -2.73 21.55 -8.90
N LEU A 3 -1.58 21.35 -8.23
CA LEU A 3 -1.31 20.18 -7.40
C LEU A 3 -1.68 20.51 -5.95
N PHE A 4 -2.38 19.57 -5.31
CA PHE A 4 -2.84 19.70 -3.93
C PHE A 4 -2.46 18.46 -3.14
N ILE A 5 -2.30 18.63 -1.83
CA ILE A 5 -2.26 17.55 -0.85
C ILE A 5 -3.51 17.69 0.01
N PHE A 6 -4.31 16.64 0.07
CA PHE A 6 -5.48 16.55 0.94
C PHE A 6 -5.11 15.74 2.18
N ALA A 7 -5.46 16.24 3.36
CA ALA A 7 -5.32 15.53 4.62
C ALA A 7 -6.68 14.94 5.02
N LEU A 8 -6.71 13.63 5.25
CA LEU A 8 -7.82 12.89 5.85
C LEU A 8 -7.43 12.59 7.29
N SER A 9 -8.23 13.01 8.25
CA SER A 9 -7.94 12.81 9.68
C SER A 9 -9.14 12.17 10.37
N ASN A 10 -8.90 11.19 11.24
CA ASN A 10 -9.93 10.59 12.09
C ASN A 10 -9.83 11.10 13.54
N ARG A 11 -10.82 10.79 14.39
CA ARG A 11 -10.86 11.29 15.78
C ARG A 11 -9.76 10.70 16.67
N HIS A 12 -9.14 9.62 16.23
CA HIS A 12 -8.03 8.95 16.91
C HIS A 12 -6.66 9.56 16.57
N GLY A 13 -6.64 10.63 15.78
CA GLY A 13 -5.43 11.38 15.43
C GLY A 13 -4.63 10.79 14.27
N MET A 14 -5.09 9.69 13.67
CA MET A 14 -4.47 9.17 12.44
C MET A 14 -4.73 10.16 11.30
N GLU A 15 -3.69 10.45 10.52
CA GLU A 15 -3.77 11.38 9.38
C GLU A 15 -3.17 10.73 8.13
N VAL A 16 -3.88 10.79 7.01
CA VAL A 16 -3.41 10.36 5.69
C VAL A 16 -3.36 11.56 4.77
N ARG A 17 -2.20 11.82 4.17
CA ARG A 17 -2.00 12.87 3.17
C ARG A 17 -1.96 12.27 1.78
N ILE A 18 -2.84 12.72 0.90
CA ILE A 18 -2.99 12.20 -0.46
C ILE A 18 -2.71 13.32 -1.47
N SER A 19 -1.79 13.07 -2.39
CA SER A 19 -1.43 13.98 -3.47
C SER A 19 -2.38 13.83 -4.65
N THR A 20 -2.82 14.96 -5.23
CA THR A 20 -3.50 14.95 -6.53
C THR A 20 -2.55 14.64 -7.68
N LEU A 21 -1.22 14.67 -7.46
CA LEU A 21 -0.27 14.09 -8.39
C LEU A 21 -0.30 12.57 -8.21
N GLY A 22 -0.87 11.86 -9.18
CA GLY A 22 -0.78 10.41 -9.23
C GLY A 22 -1.61 9.63 -8.21
N GLY A 23 -2.36 10.30 -7.33
CA GLY A 23 -3.01 9.64 -6.19
C GLY A 23 -2.02 9.02 -5.23
N ALA A 24 -0.83 9.60 -5.06
CA ALA A 24 0.16 9.09 -4.12
C ALA A 24 -0.26 9.35 -2.67
N ILE A 25 -0.02 8.37 -1.78
CA ILE A 25 -0.02 8.60 -0.34
C ILE A 25 1.29 9.33 -0.03
N ALA A 26 1.19 10.64 0.17
CA ALA A 26 2.32 11.53 0.42
C ALA A 26 2.80 11.49 1.88
N GLY A 27 1.92 11.06 2.79
CA GLY A 27 2.24 10.85 4.20
C GLY A 27 1.12 10.11 4.90
N LEU A 28 1.48 9.39 5.96
CA LEU A 28 0.53 8.61 6.75
C LEU A 28 1.04 8.56 8.19
N HIS A 29 0.38 9.31 9.09
CA HIS A 29 0.73 9.35 10.50
C HIS A 29 -0.07 8.30 11.27
N ALA A 30 0.62 7.28 11.77
CA ALA A 30 0.03 6.18 12.52
C ALA A 30 0.50 6.19 13.99
N PRO A 31 -0.38 5.86 14.96
CA PRO A 31 -0.02 5.83 16.37
C PRO A 31 0.79 4.57 16.72
N ASP A 32 1.77 4.70 17.61
CA ASP A 32 2.45 3.58 18.26
C ASP A 32 1.64 3.03 19.47
N ARG A 33 2.21 2.05 20.20
CA ARG A 33 1.56 1.47 21.40
C ARG A 33 1.29 2.47 22.53
N ASN A 34 1.96 3.62 22.51
CA ASN A 34 1.81 4.70 23.47
C ASN A 34 0.99 5.88 22.90
N GLY A 35 0.39 5.72 21.71
CA GLY A 35 -0.38 6.76 21.02
C GLY A 35 0.46 7.83 20.33
N ARG A 36 1.78 7.65 20.20
CA ARG A 36 2.66 8.61 19.51
C ARG A 36 2.58 8.43 18.01
N LEU A 37 2.16 9.48 17.31
CA LEU A 37 2.07 9.50 15.86
C LEU A 37 3.46 9.66 15.22
N ALA A 38 3.73 8.90 14.16
CA ALA A 38 4.84 9.17 13.24
C ALA A 38 4.41 8.89 11.80
N ASN A 39 5.01 9.60 10.85
CA ASN A 39 4.79 9.36 9.43
C ASN A 39 5.44 8.05 9.00
N VAL A 40 4.64 7.03 8.68
CA VAL A 40 5.13 5.70 8.31
C VAL A 40 5.24 5.47 6.81
N VAL A 41 5.03 6.50 6.00
CA VAL A 41 5.14 6.45 4.53
C VAL A 41 6.20 7.45 4.03
N HIS A 42 7.08 6.95 3.17
CA HIS A 42 8.05 7.74 2.41
C HIS A 42 7.43 8.19 1.08
N GLY A 43 6.55 9.20 1.13
CA GLY A 43 5.79 9.68 -0.03
C GLY A 43 6.61 10.33 -1.15
N GLU A 44 7.89 10.65 -0.88
CA GLU A 44 8.85 11.18 -1.85
C GLU A 44 9.61 10.08 -2.61
N ALA A 45 9.41 8.80 -2.26
CA ALA A 45 10.09 7.71 -2.93
C ALA A 45 9.73 7.66 -4.43
N PRO A 46 10.67 7.27 -5.31
CA PRO A 46 10.44 7.24 -6.74
C PRO A 46 9.21 6.41 -7.13
N ASP A 47 8.43 6.96 -8.06
CA ASP A 47 7.25 6.33 -8.66
C ASP A 47 6.13 5.95 -7.67
N CYS A 48 6.06 6.57 -6.49
CA CYS A 48 4.89 6.45 -5.61
C CYS A 48 3.59 6.93 -6.30
N GLY A 49 2.48 6.24 -6.02
CA GLY A 49 1.16 6.53 -6.60
C GLY A 49 0.60 5.39 -7.45
N ILE A 50 -0.45 5.71 -8.20
CA ILE A 50 -1.24 4.73 -8.95
C ILE A 50 -0.73 4.61 -10.39
N HIS A 51 -0.57 3.36 -10.84
CA HIS A 51 -0.11 2.97 -12.17
C HIS A 51 -1.11 2.03 -12.85
N LEU A 52 -1.09 2.00 -14.18
CA LEU A 52 -1.75 0.98 -14.98
C LEU A 52 -0.70 0.06 -15.63
N LEU A 53 -0.97 -1.25 -15.61
CA LEU A 53 -0.14 -2.29 -16.24
C LEU A 53 -0.90 -3.00 -17.37
N PRO A 54 -0.19 -3.52 -18.41
CA PRO A 54 1.26 -3.47 -18.61
C PRO A 54 1.77 -2.12 -19.14
N ALA A 55 3.03 -1.80 -18.87
CA ALA A 55 3.72 -0.61 -19.38
C ALA A 55 3.84 -0.64 -20.94
N PRO A 56 3.80 0.51 -21.63
CA PRO A 56 3.66 1.86 -21.08
C PRO A 56 2.16 2.19 -20.93
N GLY A 57 1.45 1.49 -20.06
CA GLY A 57 0.34 2.07 -19.32
C GLY A 57 0.72 3.49 -18.89
N ARG A 58 -0.19 4.43 -19.11
CA ARG A 58 0.05 5.85 -18.83
C ARG A 58 0.68 5.97 -17.44
N ALA A 59 1.75 6.74 -17.34
CA ALA A 59 2.40 7.09 -16.08
C ALA A 59 1.44 7.97 -15.24
N LEU A 60 0.29 7.43 -14.84
CA LEU A 60 -0.78 8.16 -14.18
C LEU A 60 -0.28 8.76 -12.86
N HIS A 61 0.68 8.09 -12.22
CA HIS A 61 1.41 8.58 -11.06
C HIS A 61 2.10 9.94 -11.29
N ARG A 62 2.39 10.32 -12.55
CA ARG A 62 3.00 11.60 -12.94
C ARG A 62 2.00 12.63 -13.44
N LEU A 63 0.72 12.30 -13.45
CA LEU A 63 -0.33 13.18 -13.96
C LEU A 63 -1.13 13.79 -12.80
N PRO A 64 -1.68 15.00 -12.96
CA PRO A 64 -2.60 15.59 -11.99
C PRO A 64 -4.01 14.97 -12.13
N TRP A 65 -4.61 14.58 -11.01
CA TRP A 65 -5.94 13.96 -10.91
C TRP A 65 -6.94 14.91 -10.27
N HIS A 66 -8.18 14.89 -10.76
CA HIS A 66 -9.25 15.72 -10.21
C HIS A 66 -9.71 15.14 -8.87
N ALA A 67 -9.86 15.99 -7.85
CA ALA A 67 -10.18 15.57 -6.49
C ALA A 67 -11.58 16.03 -6.07
N VAL A 68 -12.31 15.12 -5.43
CA VAL A 68 -13.63 15.36 -4.84
C VAL A 68 -13.60 14.84 -3.40
N PRO A 69 -13.62 15.72 -2.37
CA PRO A 69 -13.77 15.31 -0.98
C PRO A 69 -15.09 14.57 -0.75
N LEU A 70 -15.06 13.57 0.12
CA LEU A 70 -16.21 12.80 0.56
C LEU A 70 -16.27 12.90 2.09
N LEU A 71 -17.45 13.23 2.63
CA LEU A 71 -17.67 13.33 4.07
C LEU A 71 -18.90 12.51 4.42
N GLU A 72 -18.74 11.60 5.36
CA GLU A 72 -19.80 10.77 5.94
C GLU A 72 -19.70 10.83 7.47
N ASP A 73 -20.75 10.44 8.19
CA ASP A 73 -20.83 10.61 9.65
C ASP A 73 -19.69 9.94 10.43
N ALA A 74 -19.09 8.87 9.90
CA ALA A 74 -18.04 8.08 10.55
C ALA A 74 -16.81 7.82 9.65
N SER A 75 -16.68 8.54 8.52
CA SER A 75 -15.51 8.43 7.66
C SER A 75 -15.24 9.72 6.90
N VAL A 76 -13.96 9.94 6.59
CA VAL A 76 -13.53 11.01 5.69
C VAL A 76 -12.87 10.39 4.48
N GLY A 77 -13.15 10.92 3.30
CA GLY A 77 -12.67 10.33 2.07
C GLY A 77 -12.27 11.33 1.01
N LEU A 78 -11.55 10.83 0.01
CA LEU A 78 -11.14 11.56 -1.16
C LEU A 78 -11.31 10.68 -2.39
N ARG A 79 -12.12 11.13 -3.34
CA ARG A 79 -12.21 10.52 -4.66
C ARG A 79 -11.31 11.28 -5.63
N LEU A 80 -10.40 10.56 -6.26
CA LEU A 80 -9.53 11.05 -7.32
C LEU A 80 -9.95 10.44 -8.65
N VAL A 81 -9.98 11.26 -9.71
CA VAL A 81 -10.30 10.84 -11.08
C VAL A 81 -9.12 11.18 -11.99
N SER A 82 -8.54 10.17 -12.63
CA SER A 82 -7.39 10.33 -13.51
C SER A 82 -7.80 11.02 -14.83
N PRO A 83 -6.87 11.72 -15.50
CA PRO A 83 -7.17 12.32 -16.79
C PRO A 83 -7.23 11.26 -17.91
N GLY A 84 -8.10 11.50 -18.90
CA GLY A 84 -8.16 10.74 -20.15
C GLY A 84 -9.46 9.98 -20.40
N PRO A 85 -9.59 9.34 -21.57
CA PRO A 85 -10.82 8.67 -22.02
C PRO A 85 -11.14 7.39 -21.26
N HIS A 86 -10.17 6.83 -20.55
CA HIS A 86 -10.33 5.66 -19.67
C HIS A 86 -9.91 6.04 -18.25
N ALA A 87 -10.57 7.06 -17.71
CA ALA A 87 -10.25 7.62 -16.40
C ALA A 87 -10.35 6.56 -15.30
N VAL A 88 -9.29 6.41 -14.52
CA VAL A 88 -9.26 5.60 -13.29
C VAL A 88 -9.89 6.42 -12.18
N VAL A 89 -10.76 5.80 -11.39
CA VAL A 89 -11.32 6.37 -10.18
C VAL A 89 -10.67 5.67 -8.98
N ALA A 90 -10.06 6.45 -8.11
CA ALA A 90 -9.46 5.99 -6.85
C ALA A 90 -10.17 6.67 -5.69
N THR A 91 -10.76 5.90 -4.79
CA THR A 91 -11.48 6.41 -3.62
C THR A 91 -10.76 5.97 -2.36
N TYR A 92 -10.16 6.93 -1.67
CA TYR A 92 -9.56 6.74 -0.35
C TYR A 92 -10.59 7.05 0.72
N ILE A 93 -10.72 6.18 1.71
CA ILE A 93 -11.62 6.34 2.85
C ILE A 93 -10.83 6.01 4.11
N LEU A 94 -10.76 6.96 5.04
CA LEU A 94 -10.22 6.75 6.38
C LEU A 94 -11.40 6.68 7.36
N ASP A 95 -11.50 5.58 8.08
CA ASP A 95 -12.51 5.38 9.10
C ASP A 95 -11.98 5.61 10.53
N GLU A 96 -12.89 5.52 11.49
CA GLU A 96 -12.57 5.65 12.92
C GLU A 96 -11.87 4.43 13.53
N ALA A 97 -11.74 3.33 12.80
CA ALA A 97 -10.98 2.16 13.23
C ALA A 97 -9.51 2.22 12.76
N SER A 98 -9.04 3.38 12.30
CA SER A 98 -7.69 3.57 11.73
C SER A 98 -7.44 2.66 10.52
N CYS A 99 -8.49 2.44 9.73
CA CYS A 99 -8.48 1.67 8.51
C CYS A 99 -8.53 2.63 7.32
N LEU A 100 -7.47 2.62 6.51
CA LEU A 100 -7.44 3.31 5.21
C LEU A 100 -7.80 2.31 4.12
N THR A 101 -8.94 2.53 3.48
CA THR A 101 -9.40 1.73 2.34
C THR A 101 -9.17 2.51 1.05
N LEU A 102 -8.62 1.84 0.05
CA LEU A 102 -8.52 2.32 -1.33
C LEU A 102 -9.33 1.41 -2.24
N HIS A 103 -10.40 1.98 -2.82
CA HIS A 103 -11.13 1.37 -3.92
C HIS A 103 -10.69 1.97 -5.24
N CYS A 104 -10.25 1.12 -6.15
CA CYS A 104 -9.77 1.52 -7.47
C CYS A 104 -10.60 0.86 -8.56
N GLN A 105 -11.03 1.66 -9.52
CA GLN A 105 -11.78 1.16 -10.67
C GLN A 105 -11.29 1.84 -11.94
N ALA A 106 -11.08 1.05 -12.98
CA ALA A 106 -10.87 1.51 -14.34
C ALA A 106 -12.01 0.97 -15.23
N PRO A 107 -12.39 1.70 -16.30
CA PRO A 107 -13.37 1.21 -17.25
C PRO A 107 -12.92 -0.12 -17.86
N ALA A 108 -13.86 -1.03 -18.14
CA ALA A 108 -13.56 -2.33 -18.76
C ALA A 108 -12.74 -2.18 -20.08
N ALA A 109 -12.99 -1.11 -20.83
CA ALA A 109 -12.27 -0.76 -22.06
C ALA A 109 -10.77 -0.46 -21.85
N ALA A 110 -10.30 -0.23 -20.62
CA ALA A 110 -8.89 0.04 -20.34
C ALA A 110 -8.01 -1.22 -20.41
N ALA A 111 -8.60 -2.42 -20.32
CA ALA A 111 -7.90 -3.72 -20.33
C ALA A 111 -6.62 -3.75 -19.46
N ALA A 112 -6.64 -3.04 -18.32
CA ALA A 112 -5.47 -2.78 -17.50
C ALA A 112 -5.52 -3.52 -16.16
N THR A 113 -4.40 -3.53 -15.45
CA THR A 113 -4.36 -3.86 -14.03
C THR A 113 -3.90 -2.64 -13.26
N ILE A 114 -4.48 -2.38 -12.09
CA ILE A 114 -4.14 -1.21 -11.27
C ILE A 114 -3.09 -1.62 -10.25
N CYS A 115 -2.05 -0.80 -10.11
CA CYS A 115 -1.00 -0.98 -9.12
C CYS A 115 -0.84 0.28 -8.29
N LEU A 116 -0.80 0.16 -6.97
CA LEU A 116 -0.44 1.26 -6.07
C LEU A 116 0.99 1.01 -5.58
N ARG A 117 1.93 1.93 -5.85
CA ARG A 117 3.24 1.89 -5.19
C ARG A 117 3.24 2.81 -3.97
N ALA A 118 3.50 2.25 -2.80
CA ALA A 118 3.71 3.00 -1.56
C ALA A 118 4.94 2.46 -0.81
N ALA A 119 5.75 3.35 -0.26
CA ALA A 119 6.98 3.03 0.46
C ALA A 119 6.78 3.23 1.97
N PHE A 120 6.99 2.18 2.76
CA PHE A 120 6.71 2.15 4.19
C PHE A 120 7.98 2.04 5.03
N ASN A 121 8.00 2.80 6.13
CA ASN A 121 8.85 2.55 7.28
C ASN A 121 7.96 2.65 8.52
N ILE A 122 7.62 1.52 9.13
CA ILE A 122 6.60 1.48 10.20
C ILE A 122 7.10 2.08 11.53
N ALA A 123 8.41 2.17 11.73
CA ALA A 123 8.99 2.94 12.83
C ALA A 123 8.78 4.46 12.65
N GLY A 124 8.60 4.92 11.40
CA GLY A 124 8.44 6.31 11.01
C GLY A 124 9.74 7.07 10.74
N GLU A 125 10.85 6.55 11.28
CA GLU A 125 12.21 7.02 11.01
C GLU A 125 13.21 5.86 11.24
N GLY A 126 14.47 6.07 10.88
CA GLY A 126 15.54 5.11 11.15
C GLY A 126 15.48 3.85 10.28
N GLU A 127 15.92 2.73 10.84
CA GLU A 127 16.19 1.49 10.11
C GLU A 127 14.95 0.60 9.95
N VAL A 128 14.82 -0.01 8.76
CA VAL A 128 13.77 -0.95 8.37
C VAL A 128 14.15 -2.44 8.44
N PRO A 129 15.42 -2.88 8.31
CA PRO A 129 15.77 -4.30 8.27
C PRO A 129 15.27 -5.14 9.46
N GLY A 130 15.12 -4.55 10.64
CA GLY A 130 14.61 -5.23 11.85
C GLY A 130 13.08 -5.37 11.93
N GLN A 131 12.33 -4.74 11.03
CA GLN A 131 10.87 -4.87 10.99
C GLN A 131 10.47 -6.27 10.52
N LEU A 132 9.42 -6.81 11.11
CA LEU A 132 8.97 -8.18 10.89
C LEU A 132 7.89 -8.24 9.82
N LEU A 133 8.19 -8.93 8.73
CA LEU A 133 7.30 -9.20 7.62
C LEU A 133 6.68 -10.59 7.74
N GLN A 134 5.37 -10.67 7.55
CA GLN A 134 4.62 -11.89 7.32
C GLN A 134 3.79 -11.75 6.04
N VAL A 135 3.77 -12.77 5.18
CA VAL A 135 2.98 -12.80 3.93
C VAL A 135 2.20 -14.11 3.84
N SER A 136 0.89 -14.00 3.60
CA SER A 136 -0.02 -15.12 3.40
C SER A 136 0.03 -15.60 1.95
N ALA A 137 1.13 -16.28 1.60
CA ALA A 137 1.35 -16.83 0.27
C ALA A 137 2.20 -18.11 0.32
N ALA A 138 1.76 -19.15 -0.39
CA ALA A 138 2.54 -20.38 -0.56
C ALA A 138 3.55 -20.33 -1.72
N ARG A 139 3.40 -19.36 -2.64
CA ARG A 139 4.21 -19.24 -3.86
C ARG A 139 4.75 -17.83 -4.06
N VAL A 140 5.93 -17.77 -4.68
CA VAL A 140 6.66 -16.52 -4.95
C VAL A 140 7.30 -16.56 -6.33
N VAL A 141 7.47 -15.40 -6.93
CA VAL A 141 8.26 -15.18 -8.15
C VAL A 141 9.34 -14.16 -7.82
N PRO A 142 10.58 -14.60 -7.53
CA PRO A 142 11.69 -13.67 -7.34
C PRO A 142 11.95 -12.86 -8.61
N ALA A 143 12.54 -11.68 -8.46
CA ALA A 143 12.88 -10.82 -9.59
C ALA A 143 13.82 -11.54 -10.57
N GLY A 144 13.42 -11.66 -11.84
CA GLY A 144 14.20 -12.34 -12.87
C GLY A 144 14.12 -13.88 -12.85
N GLU A 145 13.33 -14.47 -11.96
CA GLU A 145 13.21 -15.92 -11.78
C GLU A 145 11.79 -16.45 -12.04
N HIS A 146 11.64 -17.78 -12.02
CA HIS A 146 10.37 -18.47 -12.19
C HIS A 146 9.60 -18.61 -10.87
N ALA A 147 8.30 -18.88 -10.99
CA ALA A 147 7.45 -19.13 -9.82
C ALA A 147 7.86 -20.41 -9.09
N GLN A 148 8.07 -20.31 -7.78
CA GLN A 148 8.45 -21.42 -6.90
C GLN A 148 7.62 -21.44 -5.62
N ASP A 149 7.64 -22.57 -4.91
CA ASP A 149 7.09 -22.66 -3.55
C ASP A 149 8.00 -21.93 -2.57
N VAL A 150 7.40 -21.30 -1.56
CA VAL A 150 8.19 -20.60 -0.54
C VAL A 150 8.81 -21.57 0.47
N ALA A 151 8.19 -22.74 0.68
CA ALA A 151 8.58 -23.68 1.73
C ALA A 151 10.03 -24.15 1.60
N GLY A 152 10.81 -24.00 2.67
CA GLY A 152 12.22 -24.38 2.68
C GLY A 152 13.14 -23.44 1.89
N THR A 153 12.63 -22.30 1.42
CA THR A 153 13.41 -21.29 0.72
C THR A 153 13.59 -20.04 1.59
N PRO A 154 14.60 -19.19 1.30
CA PRO A 154 14.72 -17.86 1.91
C PRO A 154 13.54 -16.91 1.62
N TRP A 155 12.56 -17.30 0.81
CA TRP A 155 11.36 -16.52 0.54
C TRP A 155 10.18 -16.86 1.45
N ASP A 156 10.33 -17.85 2.35
CA ASP A 156 9.27 -18.26 3.29
C ASP A 156 9.01 -17.17 4.34
N CYS A 157 7.99 -16.35 4.08
CA CYS A 157 7.50 -15.32 4.99
C CYS A 157 6.14 -15.69 5.58
N ARG A 158 5.73 -16.96 5.55
CA ARG A 158 4.43 -17.38 6.13
C ARG A 158 4.40 -17.20 7.64
N SER A 159 5.56 -17.21 8.27
CA SER A 159 5.79 -16.77 9.65
C SER A 159 6.53 -15.43 9.65
N ALA A 160 6.28 -14.61 10.66
CA ALA A 160 6.92 -13.30 10.80
C ALA A 160 8.45 -13.43 10.87
N ARG A 161 9.16 -12.66 10.05
CA ARG A 161 10.63 -12.65 10.00
C ARG A 161 11.19 -11.28 9.64
N PRO A 162 12.44 -10.96 10.01
CA PRO A 162 13.08 -9.70 9.66
C PRO A 162 13.13 -9.44 8.15
N LEU A 163 12.93 -8.18 7.76
CA LEU A 163 13.14 -7.73 6.39
C LEU A 163 14.60 -7.89 5.93
N ALA A 164 15.57 -7.84 6.86
CA ALA A 164 16.99 -8.09 6.61
C ALA A 164 17.26 -9.45 5.95
N ASP A 165 16.39 -10.43 6.20
CA ASP A 165 16.59 -11.79 5.73
C ASP A 165 15.98 -12.04 4.33
N LEU A 166 15.33 -11.02 3.74
CA LEU A 166 14.82 -11.13 2.38
C LEU A 166 15.98 -11.12 1.37
N PRO A 167 16.02 -12.07 0.40
CA PRO A 167 17.10 -12.10 -0.59
C PRO A 167 17.07 -10.93 -1.59
N GLY A 168 15.95 -10.21 -1.68
CA GLY A 168 15.76 -9.12 -2.61
C GLY A 168 14.28 -8.88 -2.92
N GLN A 169 14.00 -8.44 -4.14
CA GLN A 169 12.66 -8.10 -4.60
C GLN A 169 11.93 -9.35 -5.13
N ALA A 170 10.63 -9.45 -4.85
CA ALA A 170 9.82 -10.56 -5.31
C ALA A 170 8.34 -10.21 -5.45
N ARG A 171 7.62 -11.05 -6.21
CA ARG A 171 6.16 -11.05 -6.30
C ARG A 171 5.59 -12.27 -5.59
N TYR A 172 4.88 -12.06 -4.49
CA TYR A 172 4.14 -13.11 -3.80
C TYR A 172 2.79 -13.33 -4.48
N LEU A 173 2.44 -14.60 -4.73
CA LEU A 173 1.14 -14.99 -5.27
C LEU A 173 0.21 -15.19 -4.08
N LEU A 174 -0.70 -14.24 -3.89
CA LEU A 174 -1.55 -14.19 -2.70
C LEU A 174 -2.56 -15.32 -2.77
N ASP A 175 -2.74 -16.01 -1.65
CA ASP A 175 -3.84 -16.94 -1.50
C ASP A 175 -5.14 -16.13 -1.57
N LYS A 176 -6.12 -16.60 -2.35
CA LYS A 176 -7.46 -16.01 -2.36
C LYS A 176 -8.14 -16.30 -1.02
N GLY A 177 -7.81 -15.50 -0.01
CA GLY A 177 -8.50 -15.52 1.27
C GLY A 177 -9.96 -15.10 1.09
N ASN A 178 -10.75 -15.24 2.15
CA ASN A 178 -12.14 -14.76 2.25
C ASN A 178 -12.26 -13.22 2.27
N GLY A 179 -11.18 -12.48 2.00
CA GLY A 179 -11.12 -11.01 2.10
C GLY A 179 -11.00 -10.46 3.53
N VAL A 180 -10.96 -11.32 4.55
CA VAL A 180 -10.90 -10.94 5.97
C VAL A 180 -9.47 -11.07 6.52
N ASP A 181 -8.75 -12.12 6.12
CA ASP A 181 -7.39 -12.35 6.59
C ASP A 181 -6.37 -11.45 5.87
N PRO A 182 -5.39 -10.86 6.58
CA PRO A 182 -4.36 -10.05 5.97
C PRO A 182 -3.47 -10.87 5.04
N ALA A 183 -3.27 -10.33 3.84
CA ALA A 183 -2.32 -10.84 2.86
C ALA A 183 -0.87 -10.55 3.29
N LEU A 184 -0.65 -9.46 4.02
CA LEU A 184 0.64 -9.10 4.59
C LEU A 184 0.47 -8.44 5.96
N ARG A 185 1.40 -8.72 6.87
CA ARG A 185 1.61 -7.99 8.11
C ARG A 185 3.01 -7.43 8.16
N LEU A 186 3.15 -6.18 8.58
CA LEU A 186 4.43 -5.53 8.82
C LEU A 186 4.40 -4.91 10.22
N LEU A 187 5.26 -5.43 11.10
CA LEU A 187 5.36 -5.02 12.50
C LEU A 187 6.73 -4.38 12.74
N ASP A 188 6.74 -3.21 13.37
CA ASP A 188 7.94 -2.70 14.02
C ASP A 188 7.93 -3.07 15.51
N PRO A 189 8.83 -3.97 15.98
CA PRO A 189 8.83 -4.41 17.37
C PRO A 189 9.06 -3.27 18.37
N ALA A 190 9.87 -2.27 18.00
CA ALA A 190 10.26 -1.19 18.90
C ALA A 190 9.09 -0.24 19.23
N SER A 191 8.37 0.24 18.21
CA SER A 191 7.19 1.08 18.40
C SER A 191 5.93 0.26 18.71
N GLY A 192 5.86 -0.99 18.25
CA GLY A 192 4.64 -1.80 18.25
C GLY A 192 3.65 -1.47 17.16
N ARG A 193 3.97 -0.53 16.24
CA ARG A 193 3.09 -0.24 15.10
C ARG A 193 2.97 -1.48 14.20
N LEU A 194 1.73 -1.79 13.84
CA LEU A 194 1.37 -2.89 12.97
C LEU A 194 0.59 -2.36 11.77
N LEU A 195 1.08 -2.68 10.58
CA LEU A 195 0.33 -2.57 9.33
C LEU A 195 -0.21 -3.96 8.96
N GLU A 196 -1.52 -4.07 8.85
CA GLU A 196 -2.20 -5.20 8.23
C GLU A 196 -2.70 -4.79 6.84
N PHE A 197 -2.28 -5.52 5.82
CA PHE A 197 -2.59 -5.28 4.42
C PHE A 197 -3.56 -6.36 3.92
N THR A 198 -4.74 -5.96 3.43
CA THR A 198 -5.66 -6.86 2.69
C THR A 198 -5.84 -6.36 1.26
N SER A 199 -6.05 -7.30 0.33
CA SER A 199 -6.32 -6.98 -1.06
C SER A 199 -7.12 -8.09 -1.72
N ASP A 200 -7.95 -7.73 -2.68
CA ASP A 200 -8.59 -8.69 -3.60
C ASP A 200 -7.70 -9.05 -4.81
N GLY A 201 -6.50 -8.46 -4.88
CA GLY A 201 -5.49 -8.73 -5.90
C GLY A 201 -4.91 -10.13 -5.77
N ALA A 202 -4.50 -10.71 -6.90
CA ALA A 202 -3.93 -12.06 -6.95
C ALA A 202 -2.44 -12.11 -6.57
N SER A 203 -1.77 -10.95 -6.50
CA SER A 203 -0.34 -10.89 -6.15
C SER A 203 0.07 -9.54 -5.59
N LEU A 204 1.13 -9.56 -4.79
CA LEU A 204 1.77 -8.39 -4.20
C LEU A 204 3.25 -8.41 -4.58
N ARG A 205 3.73 -7.35 -5.22
CA ARG A 205 5.18 -7.12 -5.35
C ARG A 205 5.69 -6.35 -4.15
N LEU A 206 6.86 -6.75 -3.67
CA LEU A 206 7.54 -6.07 -2.58
C LEU A 206 9.05 -6.09 -2.77
N GLY A 207 9.70 -5.15 -2.11
CA GLY A 207 11.15 -5.05 -2.05
C GLY A 207 11.58 -3.97 -1.09
N THR A 208 12.84 -4.04 -0.66
CA THR A 208 13.48 -2.99 0.11
C THR A 208 14.05 -1.92 -0.83
N GLY A 209 14.03 -0.67 -0.37
CA GLY A 209 14.69 0.47 -1.02
C GLY A 209 15.97 0.89 -0.30
N ASP A 210 16.88 1.50 -1.06
CA ASP A 210 18.14 2.08 -0.57
C ASP A 210 17.91 3.50 0.02
N PRO A 211 18.84 4.01 0.85
CA PRO A 211 18.54 4.93 1.94
C PRO A 211 17.74 6.20 1.58
N PRO A 212 16.76 6.61 2.42
CA PRO A 212 16.32 5.92 3.64
C PRO A 212 15.66 4.57 3.33
N ALA A 213 15.91 3.56 4.17
CA ALA A 213 15.38 2.22 3.93
C ALA A 213 13.85 2.23 4.07
N TYR A 214 13.15 1.57 3.15
CA TYR A 214 11.71 1.38 3.17
C TYR A 214 11.34 0.03 2.55
N LEU A 215 10.18 -0.51 2.93
CA LEU A 215 9.52 -1.57 2.19
C LEU A 215 8.53 -0.94 1.22
N TRP A 216 8.73 -1.08 -0.09
CA TRP A 216 7.70 -0.69 -1.03
C TRP A 216 6.74 -1.86 -1.27
N LEU A 217 5.46 -1.53 -1.37
CA LEU A 217 4.38 -2.47 -1.68
C LEU A 217 3.72 -2.07 -2.98
N GLU A 218 3.42 -3.08 -3.80
CA GLU A 218 2.76 -2.96 -5.10
C GLU A 218 1.72 -4.06 -5.28
N PRO A 219 0.53 -3.92 -4.66
CA PRO A 219 -0.57 -4.80 -4.94
C PRO A 219 -1.07 -4.61 -6.36
N ILE A 220 -1.42 -5.72 -6.99
CA ILE A 220 -1.88 -5.78 -8.37
C ILE A 220 -3.36 -6.20 -8.35
N VAL A 221 -4.26 -5.24 -8.57
CA VAL A 221 -5.71 -5.43 -8.48
C VAL A 221 -6.41 -5.31 -9.83
N ALA A 222 -7.52 -6.02 -10.00
CA ALA A 222 -8.27 -6.02 -11.25
C ALA A 222 -8.83 -4.63 -11.60
N ALA A 223 -8.76 -4.23 -12.87
CA ALA A 223 -9.32 -2.95 -13.33
C ALA A 223 -10.82 -2.81 -13.09
N ALA A 224 -11.59 -3.90 -13.17
CA ALA A 224 -13.05 -3.84 -13.11
C ALA A 224 -13.61 -3.39 -11.74
N GLY A 225 -12.76 -3.32 -10.70
CA GLY A 225 -13.14 -2.93 -9.34
C GLY A 225 -12.30 -3.71 -8.35
N GLY A 226 -11.14 -3.15 -8.01
CA GLY A 226 -10.18 -3.73 -7.06
C GLY A 226 -10.12 -2.94 -5.77
N SER A 227 -9.82 -3.61 -4.67
CA SER A 227 -9.74 -3.03 -3.34
C SER A 227 -8.44 -3.39 -2.64
N VAL A 228 -7.90 -2.40 -1.94
CA VAL A 228 -6.76 -2.54 -1.04
C VAL A 228 -7.13 -1.88 0.29
N THR A 229 -6.80 -2.54 1.39
CA THR A 229 -7.03 -1.99 2.72
C THR A 229 -5.74 -2.02 3.51
N LEU A 230 -5.42 -0.88 4.14
CA LEU A 230 -4.33 -0.72 5.09
C LEU A 230 -4.94 -0.46 6.46
N ARG A 231 -4.91 -1.44 7.34
CA ARG A 231 -5.33 -1.28 8.74
C ARG A 231 -4.11 -1.03 9.59
N PHE A 232 -4.14 0.05 10.36
CA PHE A 232 -3.09 0.38 11.30
C PHE A 232 -3.55 0.10 12.72
N GLY A 233 -2.71 -0.61 13.46
CA GLY A 233 -2.91 -0.88 14.87
C GLY A 233 -1.61 -0.76 15.63
N ALA A 234 -1.70 -0.98 16.94
CA ALA A 234 -0.53 -1.09 17.80
C ALA A 234 -0.62 -2.39 18.61
N GLN A 235 0.48 -3.14 18.67
CA GLN A 235 0.61 -4.29 19.56
C GLN A 235 1.21 -3.86 20.90
N PRO A 236 0.72 -4.44 22.01
CA PRO A 236 1.16 -4.10 23.37
C PRO A 236 2.62 -4.46 23.64
#